data_AF-A0A6A5H046-F1
#
_entry.id   AF-A0A6A5H046-F1
#
_cell.length_a   1.000
_cell.length_b   1.000
_cell.length_c   1.000
_cell.angle_alpha   90.00
_cell.angle_beta   90.00
_cell.angle_gamma   90.00
#
_symmetry.space_group_name_H-M   'P 1'
#
loop_
_entity.id
_entity.type
_entity.pdbx_description
1 polymer ?
#
loop_
_entity_poly.entity_id
_entity_poly.type
_entity_poly.pdbx_seq_one_letter_code
_entity_poly.pdbx_strand_id
1 'polypeptide(L)'
;MIAEPELVHLPNEILLQVFRRLPRHDIFFGVAHVNTRFRSLVHNNLKTVRLFDAHCHVNIVDNRPLTKYREDGTDPIITYSFTLFDRRGPEFTQKRRLCLRGNDTRYKELHVSHFNDSTMQAQFERAGNGHDITVSPTTAQTLLSYMNLQAIRIQVRKQCKPESIRIEDDFFADSLKFLEEKCCRVEIKSLLLCSKNPLFSWQLGQKSLLKLSNLEGLQNLILENMTTFDPNFLKLPTKNLASLQFRLDPRHRMEFDQMTSSPITGDILKTLSNSSVARLDFSAYAEVSQIVSMISAVDMCCFIENWHFSPKPWLIKGISFNSTVTIDDFRVAVHQFLPKTFATPIPYCRFQTRHRKSMDIVLEFACYGNGTATQWIIRTGHLTY
;
A
#
# COMPACT_ATOMS: atom_id res chain seq x y z
N MET A 1 -22.08 49.19 23.51
CA MET A 1 -21.19 48.08 23.10
C MET A 1 -21.58 46.86 23.89
N ILE A 2 -22.15 45.85 23.25
CA ILE A 2 -22.36 44.54 23.89
C ILE A 2 -20.97 43.90 23.98
N ALA A 3 -20.49 43.63 25.19
CA ALA A 3 -19.22 42.95 25.38
C ALA A 3 -19.31 41.58 24.69
N GLU A 4 -18.35 41.28 23.81
CA GLU A 4 -18.30 39.96 23.19
C GLU A 4 -18.17 38.91 24.30
N PRO A 5 -18.99 37.85 24.29
CA PRO A 5 -18.91 36.82 25.32
C PRO A 5 -17.54 36.15 25.24
N GLU A 6 -16.83 36.11 26.37
CA GLU A 6 -15.57 35.39 26.44
C GLU A 6 -15.81 33.92 26.09
N LEU A 7 -15.02 33.39 25.14
CA LEU A 7 -15.10 32.01 24.66
C LEU A 7 -15.15 30.99 25.81
N VAL A 8 -14.51 31.28 26.93
CA VAL A 8 -14.45 30.40 28.12
C VAL A 8 -15.83 30.17 28.75
N HIS A 9 -16.79 31.08 28.57
CA HIS A 9 -18.14 30.99 29.13
C HIS A 9 -19.16 30.32 28.21
N LEU A 10 -18.81 30.03 26.95
CA LEU A 10 -19.72 29.36 26.04
C LEU A 10 -19.99 27.90 26.46
N PRO A 11 -21.20 27.36 26.22
CA PRO A 11 -21.51 25.93 26.40
C PRO A 11 -20.60 25.01 25.58
N ASN A 12 -20.39 23.78 26.05
CA ASN A 12 -19.53 22.79 25.39
C ASN A 12 -20.00 22.48 23.97
N GLU A 13 -21.31 22.46 23.74
CA GLU A 13 -21.92 22.18 22.44
C GLU A 13 -21.56 23.25 21.41
N ILE A 14 -21.61 24.52 21.81
CA ILE A 14 -21.25 25.66 20.95
C ILE A 14 -19.74 25.66 20.70
N LEU A 15 -18.93 25.46 21.74
CA LEU A 15 -17.47 25.36 21.60
C LEU A 15 -17.05 24.23 20.64
N LEU A 16 -17.69 23.06 20.73
CA LEU A 16 -17.41 21.97 19.80
C LEU A 16 -17.75 22.33 18.35
N GLN A 17 -18.86 23.04 18.11
CA GLN A 17 -19.19 23.50 16.76
C GLN A 17 -18.15 24.48 16.21
N VAL A 18 -17.62 25.37 17.06
CA VAL A 18 -16.51 26.27 16.69
C VAL A 18 -15.25 25.46 16.39
N PHE A 19 -14.83 24.58 17.30
CA PHE A 19 -13.59 23.80 17.16
C PHE A 19 -13.59 22.93 15.90
N ARG A 20 -14.74 22.34 15.52
CA ARG A 20 -14.88 21.55 14.29
C ARG A 20 -14.64 22.35 13.01
N ARG A 21 -14.82 23.67 13.04
CA ARG A 21 -14.62 24.56 11.88
C ARG A 21 -13.20 25.10 11.80
N LEU A 22 -12.45 25.09 12.90
CA LEU A 22 -11.08 25.58 12.93
C LEU A 22 -10.12 24.74 12.08
N PRO A 23 -9.05 25.34 11.55
CA PRO A 23 -7.90 24.62 11.02
C PRO A 23 -7.27 23.67 12.04
N ARG A 24 -6.68 22.58 11.55
CA ARG A 24 -6.02 21.53 12.36
C ARG A 24 -4.93 22.11 13.27
N HIS A 25 -4.16 23.04 12.71
CA HIS A 25 -3.12 23.78 13.41
C HIS A 25 -3.67 24.52 14.64
N ASP A 26 -4.78 25.23 14.47
CA ASP A 26 -5.37 26.06 15.53
C ASP A 26 -6.04 25.21 16.60
N ILE A 27 -6.58 24.05 16.23
CA ILE A 27 -7.08 23.07 17.18
C ILE A 27 -5.94 22.56 18.07
N PHE A 28 -4.83 22.16 17.46
CA PHE A 28 -3.72 21.54 18.17
C PHE A 28 -2.89 22.56 18.95
N PHE A 29 -2.30 23.56 18.29
CA PHE A 29 -1.39 24.52 18.92
C PHE A 29 -2.11 25.64 19.67
N GLY A 30 -3.39 25.89 19.36
CA GLY A 30 -4.20 26.91 20.04
C GLY A 30 -5.13 26.29 21.06
N VAL A 31 -6.28 25.79 20.60
CA VAL A 31 -7.43 25.39 21.43
C VAL A 31 -7.05 24.38 22.51
N ALA A 32 -6.30 23.33 22.16
CA ALA A 32 -5.93 22.27 23.11
C ALA A 32 -4.97 22.75 24.22
N HIS A 33 -4.39 23.94 24.08
CA HIS A 33 -3.45 24.52 25.05
C HIS A 33 -4.02 25.72 25.81
N VAL A 34 -5.23 26.19 25.51
CA VAL A 34 -5.87 27.34 26.21
C VAL A 34 -6.14 27.02 27.69
N ASN A 35 -6.87 25.95 27.98
CA ASN A 35 -7.17 25.51 29.34
C ASN A 35 -7.54 24.01 29.38
N THR A 36 -7.68 23.46 30.58
CA THR A 36 -8.03 22.05 30.80
C THR A 36 -9.39 21.68 30.21
N ARG A 37 -10.39 22.56 30.32
CA ARG A 37 -11.73 22.33 29.75
C ARG A 37 -11.67 22.16 28.23
N PHE A 38 -10.99 23.05 27.52
CA PHE A 38 -10.88 23.02 26.06
C PHE A 38 -10.08 21.81 25.60
N ARG A 39 -8.98 21.50 26.30
CA ARG A 39 -8.19 20.28 26.05
C ARG A 39 -9.04 19.02 26.20
N SER A 40 -9.77 18.88 27.30
CA SER A 40 -10.66 17.73 27.52
C SER A 40 -11.77 17.67 26.48
N LEU A 41 -12.32 18.82 26.10
CA LEU A 41 -13.39 18.89 25.09
C LEU A 41 -12.90 18.42 23.71
N VAL A 42 -11.69 18.84 23.30
CA VAL A 42 -11.06 18.37 22.05
C VAL A 42 -10.72 16.88 22.15
N HIS A 43 -10.05 16.46 23.23
CA HIS A 43 -9.62 15.06 23.42
C HIS A 43 -10.80 14.08 23.42
N ASN A 44 -11.91 14.43 24.07
CA ASN A 44 -13.10 13.59 24.12
C ASN A 44 -13.88 13.56 22.79
N ASN A 45 -13.53 14.44 21.84
CA ASN A 45 -14.25 14.60 20.57
C ASN A 45 -13.35 14.49 19.33
N LEU A 46 -12.14 13.91 19.46
CA LEU A 46 -11.14 13.79 18.38
C LEU A 46 -11.71 13.18 17.08
N LYS A 47 -12.69 12.26 17.19
CA LYS A 47 -13.36 11.66 16.02
C LYS A 47 -14.15 12.67 15.16
N THR A 48 -14.58 13.78 15.74
CA THR A 48 -15.42 14.79 15.07
C THR A 48 -14.67 16.06 14.71
N VAL A 49 -13.51 16.28 15.34
CA VAL A 49 -12.67 17.46 15.15
C VAL A 49 -11.66 17.20 14.02
N ARG A 50 -11.20 18.25 13.33
CA ARG A 50 -10.24 18.10 12.22
C ARG A 50 -8.85 17.74 12.75
N LEU A 51 -8.40 16.53 12.47
CA LEU A 51 -7.08 16.02 12.84
C LEU A 51 -6.04 16.23 11.74
N PHE A 52 -4.75 16.10 12.08
CA PHE A 52 -3.68 16.07 11.09
C PHE A 52 -3.71 14.75 10.34
N ASP A 53 -3.68 14.80 9.01
CA ASP A 53 -3.43 13.58 8.26
C ASP A 53 -1.93 13.32 8.22
N ALA A 54 -1.58 12.06 8.41
CA ALA A 54 -0.19 11.64 8.46
C ALA A 54 0.05 10.37 7.64
N HIS A 55 1.28 10.26 7.15
CA HIS A 55 1.87 9.02 6.66
C HIS A 55 2.84 8.50 7.71
N CYS A 56 2.96 7.17 7.82
CA CYS A 56 3.92 6.54 8.70
C CYS A 56 4.90 5.70 7.90
N HIS A 57 6.19 5.92 8.11
CA HIS A 57 7.26 5.06 7.65
C HIS A 57 7.83 4.26 8.81
N VAL A 58 7.65 2.94 8.76
CA VAL A 58 8.17 2.00 9.73
C VAL A 58 9.44 1.36 9.17
N ASN A 59 10.56 1.61 9.82
CA ASN A 59 11.83 0.93 9.56
C ASN A 59 12.04 -0.14 10.62
N ILE A 60 12.24 -1.38 10.17
CA ILE A 60 12.49 -2.52 11.05
C ILE A 60 13.87 -3.06 10.72
N VAL A 61 14.74 -3.10 11.72
CA VAL A 61 16.06 -3.72 11.62
C VAL A 61 16.04 -4.96 12.49
N ASP A 62 15.98 -6.12 11.82
CA ASP A 62 16.01 -7.43 12.48
C ASP A 62 17.42 -8.01 12.40
N ASN A 63 18.10 -8.01 13.55
CA ASN A 63 19.45 -8.52 13.72
C ASN A 63 19.49 -9.93 14.32
N ARG A 64 18.32 -10.58 14.52
CA ARG A 64 18.25 -11.87 15.21
C ARG A 64 18.92 -12.98 14.37
N PRO A 65 19.81 -13.79 14.97
CA PRO A 65 20.24 -15.05 14.35
C PRO A 65 19.06 -16.04 14.33
N LEU A 66 18.91 -16.76 13.21
CA LEU A 66 17.67 -17.44 12.80
C LEU A 66 17.30 -18.71 13.57
N THR A 67 17.85 -18.93 14.77
CA THR A 67 17.70 -20.22 15.48
C THR A 67 16.76 -20.20 16.69
N LYS A 68 16.26 -19.03 17.13
CA LYS A 68 15.10 -18.87 18.05
C LYS A 68 15.01 -17.40 18.46
N TYR A 69 13.82 -16.94 18.83
CA TYR A 69 13.67 -15.77 19.70
C TYR A 69 14.58 -15.98 20.91
N ARG A 70 15.67 -15.22 21.02
CA ARG A 70 16.52 -15.29 22.21
C ARG A 70 15.90 -14.41 23.29
N GLU A 71 15.99 -14.87 24.53
CA GLU A 71 15.71 -14.07 25.74
C GLU A 71 16.85 -13.09 26.06
N ASP A 72 17.80 -12.86 25.13
CA ASP A 72 19.02 -12.06 25.34
C ASP A 72 18.86 -10.57 24.99
N GLY A 73 17.64 -10.10 24.73
CA GLY A 73 17.37 -8.68 24.47
C GLY A 73 17.80 -8.18 23.08
N THR A 74 18.09 -9.07 22.12
CA THR A 74 18.38 -8.72 20.72
C THR A 74 17.12 -8.47 19.89
N ASP A 75 16.17 -7.73 20.46
CA ASP A 75 14.89 -7.42 19.84
C ASP A 75 15.06 -6.58 18.56
N PRO A 76 14.17 -6.76 17.57
CA PRO A 76 14.21 -5.97 16.35
C PRO A 76 14.00 -4.48 16.68
N ILE A 77 14.85 -3.63 16.11
CA ILE A 77 14.72 -2.19 16.30
C ILE A 77 13.65 -1.69 15.34
N ILE A 78 12.55 -1.18 15.89
CA ILE A 78 11.45 -0.62 15.13
C ILE A 78 11.42 0.90 15.31
N THR A 79 11.54 1.63 14.21
CA THR A 79 11.45 3.09 14.19
C THR A 79 10.30 3.53 13.30
N TYR A 80 9.39 4.33 13.85
CA TYR A 80 8.26 4.93 13.18
C TYR A 80 8.58 6.38 12.88
N SER A 81 8.37 6.81 11.65
CA SER A 81 8.61 8.18 11.23
C SER A 81 7.30 8.72 10.67
N PHE A 82 6.79 9.79 11.27
CA PHE A 82 5.48 10.35 10.96
C PHE A 82 5.65 11.65 10.18
N THR A 83 5.10 11.68 8.97
CA THR A 83 5.08 12.87 8.12
C THR A 83 3.67 13.40 8.02
N LEU A 84 3.45 14.65 8.43
CA LEU A 84 2.16 15.33 8.26
C LEU A 84 1.99 15.82 6.82
N PHE A 85 0.76 15.90 6.33
CA PHE A 85 0.48 16.47 5.02
C PHE A 85 -0.85 17.22 4.93
N ASP A 86 -0.92 18.13 3.96
CA ASP A 86 -2.10 18.94 3.67
C ASP A 86 -2.90 18.36 2.49
N ARG A 87 -4.20 18.08 2.71
CA ARG A 87 -5.10 17.58 1.65
C ARG A 87 -5.39 18.59 0.55
N ARG A 88 -5.12 19.89 0.79
CA ARG A 88 -5.44 20.98 -0.15
C ARG A 88 -4.39 21.14 -1.25
N GLY A 89 -3.23 20.49 -1.12
CA GLY A 89 -2.18 20.56 -2.14
C GLY A 89 -2.51 19.71 -3.37
N PRO A 90 -2.21 20.19 -4.60
CA PRO A 90 -2.44 19.44 -5.85
C PRO A 90 -1.70 18.10 -5.91
N GLU A 91 -0.62 17.94 -5.13
CA GLU A 91 0.19 16.73 -5.06
C GLU A 91 -0.44 15.60 -4.22
N PHE A 92 -1.53 15.87 -3.48
CA PHE A 92 -2.15 14.91 -2.56
C PHE A 92 -2.56 13.61 -3.25
N THR A 93 -3.15 13.69 -4.46
CA THR A 93 -3.64 12.50 -5.18
C THR A 93 -2.51 11.65 -5.76
N GLN A 94 -1.40 12.27 -6.18
CA GLN A 94 -0.23 11.55 -6.69
C GLN A 94 0.59 10.92 -5.56
N LYS A 95 0.83 11.66 -4.47
CA LYS A 95 1.61 11.19 -3.30
C LYS A 95 0.92 10.03 -2.56
N ARG A 96 -0.41 10.05 -2.48
CA ARG A 96 -1.21 8.94 -1.91
C ARG A 96 -1.09 7.63 -2.69
N ARG A 97 -0.77 7.67 -3.98
CA ARG A 97 -0.66 6.46 -4.83
C ARG A 97 0.66 5.73 -4.67
N LEU A 98 1.71 6.41 -4.26
CA LEU A 98 3.06 5.86 -4.33
C LEU A 98 3.61 5.43 -2.97
N CYS A 99 2.98 5.77 -1.85
CA CYS A 99 3.63 5.67 -0.52
C CYS A 99 5.04 6.31 -0.50
N LEU A 100 5.30 7.26 -1.41
CA LEU A 100 6.60 7.87 -1.63
C LEU A 100 6.55 9.35 -1.23
N ARG A 101 7.49 9.69 -0.35
CA ARG A 101 8.13 10.99 -0.11
C ARG A 101 7.31 12.20 -0.54
N GLY A 102 6.65 12.80 0.44
CA GLY A 102 5.98 14.07 0.27
C GLY A 102 5.96 14.82 1.58
N ASN A 103 7.08 15.45 1.90
CA ASN A 103 7.19 16.32 3.06
C ASN A 103 6.26 17.51 2.83
N ASP A 104 5.30 17.75 3.73
CA ASP A 104 4.89 19.13 3.95
C ASP A 104 6.12 19.83 4.54
N THR A 105 6.78 20.69 3.76
CA THR A 105 8.02 21.37 4.17
C THR A 105 7.84 22.26 5.40
N ARG A 106 6.58 22.52 5.81
CA ARG A 106 6.25 23.29 7.01
C ARG A 106 6.41 22.49 8.30
N TYR A 107 6.36 21.16 8.26
CA TYR A 107 6.38 20.32 9.46
C TYR A 107 7.55 19.32 9.41
N LYS A 108 8.26 19.23 10.52
CA LYS A 108 9.39 18.31 10.72
C LYS A 108 8.86 16.89 10.96
N GLU A 109 9.62 15.88 10.52
CA GLU A 109 9.28 14.47 10.76
C GLU A 109 9.40 14.14 12.25
N LEU A 110 8.40 13.43 12.80
CA LEU A 110 8.44 12.90 14.15
C LEU A 110 8.92 11.45 14.10
N HIS A 111 10.09 11.18 14.65
CA HIS A 111 10.62 9.82 14.82
C HIS A 111 10.23 9.30 16.19
N VAL A 112 9.72 8.07 16.24
CA VAL A 112 9.36 7.35 17.45
C VAL A 112 10.02 5.97 17.38
N SER A 113 10.83 5.64 18.36
CA SER A 113 11.31 4.28 18.57
C SER A 113 10.66 3.71 19.83
N HIS A 114 10.33 2.43 19.78
CA HIS A 114 10.02 1.67 20.99
C HIS A 114 10.87 0.41 20.99
N PHE A 115 11.39 0.10 22.17
CA PHE A 115 11.90 -1.22 22.51
C PHE A 115 10.78 -1.93 23.28
N ASN A 116 10.71 -3.27 23.22
CA ASN A 116 9.69 -4.06 23.93
C ASN A 116 9.58 -3.66 25.42
N ASP A 117 10.67 -3.17 26.01
CA ASP A 117 10.72 -2.62 27.37
C ASP A 117 10.18 -1.18 27.43
N SER A 118 8.91 -1.00 27.05
CA SER A 118 7.93 0.02 27.49
C SER A 118 8.26 1.52 27.35
N THR A 119 9.50 1.93 27.04
CA THR A 119 9.89 3.34 26.95
C THR A 119 9.87 3.81 25.50
N MET A 120 8.85 4.59 25.18
CA MET A 120 8.74 5.27 23.89
C MET A 120 9.73 6.45 23.86
N GLN A 121 10.71 6.39 22.97
CA GLN A 121 11.60 7.52 22.70
C GLN A 121 11.11 8.22 21.44
N ALA A 122 11.07 9.56 21.48
CA ALA A 122 10.61 10.35 20.36
C ALA A 122 11.54 11.53 20.10
N GLN A 123 11.74 11.85 18.82
CA GLN A 123 12.64 12.90 18.35
C GLN A 123 12.02 13.62 17.15
N PHE A 124 12.19 14.93 17.06
CA PHE A 124 11.87 15.68 15.84
C PHE A 124 13.12 15.87 14.98
N GLU A 125 13.01 15.58 13.68
CA GLU A 125 14.04 15.91 12.69
C GLU A 125 14.25 17.42 12.66
N ARG A 126 15.46 17.92 12.92
CA ARG A 126 15.69 19.38 12.87
C ARG A 126 15.96 19.82 11.43
N ALA A 127 15.15 20.73 10.89
CA ALA A 127 15.44 21.42 9.63
C ALA A 127 16.87 22.03 9.64
N GLY A 128 17.73 21.58 8.72
CA GLY A 128 19.14 22.00 8.57
C GLY A 128 20.16 21.02 9.16
N ASN A 129 21.40 21.48 9.42
CA ASN A 129 22.51 20.65 9.92
C ASN A 129 22.53 20.48 11.47
N GLY A 130 21.38 20.61 12.14
CA GLY A 130 21.31 20.53 13.60
C GLY A 130 20.94 19.13 14.10
N HIS A 131 21.32 18.81 15.34
CA HIS A 131 20.91 17.56 16.00
C HIS A 131 19.39 17.50 16.24
N ASP A 132 18.85 16.27 16.24
CA ASP A 132 17.44 15.98 16.53
C ASP A 132 17.04 16.41 17.94
N ILE A 133 15.79 16.83 18.11
CA ILE A 133 15.27 17.33 19.40
C ILE A 133 14.45 16.24 20.07
N THR A 134 14.90 15.78 21.24
CA THR A 134 14.18 14.80 22.06
C THR A 134 12.84 15.34 22.57
N VAL A 135 11.80 14.53 22.46
CA VAL A 135 10.43 14.82 22.86
C VAL A 135 10.06 13.91 24.04
N SER A 136 9.45 14.47 25.08
CA SER A 136 8.99 13.67 26.21
C SER A 136 7.92 12.65 25.79
N PRO A 137 7.85 11.46 26.42
CA PRO A 137 6.88 10.43 26.05
C PRO A 137 5.42 10.92 26.09
N THR A 138 5.06 11.73 27.08
CA THR A 138 3.71 12.31 27.22
C THR A 138 3.38 13.26 26.06
N THR A 139 4.36 14.04 25.61
CA THR A 139 4.19 14.95 24.47
C THR A 139 4.06 14.18 23.17
N ALA A 140 4.90 13.16 22.97
CA ALA A 140 4.81 12.29 21.81
C ALA A 140 3.47 11.53 21.75
N GLN A 141 2.98 11.01 22.88
CA GLN A 141 1.67 10.37 22.94
C GLN A 141 0.53 11.35 22.62
N THR A 142 0.64 12.59 23.10
CA THR A 142 -0.30 13.66 22.76
C THR A 142 -0.21 14.02 21.29
N LEU A 143 0.97 14.03 20.66
CA LEU A 143 1.09 14.31 19.22
C LEU A 143 0.43 13.22 18.38
N LEU A 144 0.72 11.95 18.69
CA LEU A 144 0.18 10.79 17.98
C LEU A 144 -1.35 10.73 18.08
N SER A 145 -1.92 11.08 19.24
CA SER A 145 -3.37 11.09 19.43
C SER A 145 -4.11 12.15 18.59
N TYR A 146 -3.40 13.07 17.92
CA TYR A 146 -4.00 14.02 16.98
C TYR A 146 -3.75 13.65 15.51
N MET A 147 -3.18 12.47 15.24
CA MET A 147 -2.91 11.98 13.90
C MET A 147 -4.00 11.04 13.39
N ASN A 148 -4.33 11.24 12.12
CA ASN A 148 -5.14 10.35 11.30
C ASN A 148 -4.25 9.74 10.20
N LEU A 149 -3.88 8.47 10.37
CA LEU A 149 -3.02 7.76 9.43
C LEU A 149 -3.80 7.32 8.20
N GLN A 150 -3.25 7.63 7.02
CA GLN A 150 -3.88 7.32 5.72
C GLN A 150 -3.02 6.43 4.82
N ALA A 151 -1.70 6.42 5.03
CA ALA A 151 -0.77 5.55 4.31
C ALA A 151 0.36 5.08 5.21
N ILE A 152 0.81 3.84 4.99
CA ILE A 152 1.90 3.24 5.75
C ILE A 152 2.90 2.63 4.76
N ARG A 153 4.18 2.87 5.04
CA ARG A 153 5.29 2.16 4.44
C ARG A 153 5.96 1.35 5.53
N ILE A 154 6.09 0.04 5.36
CA ILE A 154 6.91 -0.80 6.24
C ILE A 154 8.08 -1.33 5.44
N GLN A 155 9.28 -1.06 5.96
CA GLN A 155 10.53 -1.45 5.36
C GLN A 155 11.31 -2.31 6.35
N VAL A 156 11.53 -3.57 5.99
CA VAL A 156 12.23 -4.54 6.81
C VAL A 156 13.64 -4.76 6.26
N ARG A 157 14.64 -4.63 7.13
CA ARG A 157 16.03 -5.02 6.86
C ARG A 157 16.37 -6.19 7.77
N LYS A 158 16.38 -7.39 7.20
CA LYS A 158 16.91 -8.58 7.87
C LYS A 158 18.42 -8.66 7.63
N GLN A 159 19.21 -8.64 8.70
CA GLN A 159 20.67 -8.82 8.61
C GLN A 159 20.98 -10.33 8.65
N CYS A 160 20.84 -11.00 7.50
CA CYS A 160 21.00 -12.45 7.38
C CYS A 160 22.30 -12.81 6.65
N LYS A 161 22.91 -13.94 7.05
CA LYS A 161 23.96 -14.62 6.26
C LYS A 161 23.34 -15.35 5.06
N PRO A 162 24.05 -15.66 3.97
CA PRO A 162 23.49 -16.35 2.81
C PRO A 162 22.84 -17.72 3.12
N GLU A 163 23.35 -18.49 4.10
CA GLU A 163 22.81 -19.82 4.48
C GLU A 163 21.54 -19.76 5.36
N SER A 164 20.99 -18.57 5.51
CA SER A 164 19.87 -18.28 6.41
C SER A 164 18.54 -18.86 5.93
N ILE A 165 17.83 -19.56 6.81
CA ILE A 165 16.45 -20.01 6.54
C ILE A 165 15.52 -18.78 6.53
N ARG A 166 14.63 -18.71 5.53
CA ARG A 166 13.60 -17.68 5.44
C ARG A 166 12.58 -17.86 6.56
N ILE A 167 12.37 -16.83 7.37
CA ILE A 167 11.44 -16.84 8.50
C ILE A 167 10.26 -15.93 8.20
N GLU A 168 9.06 -16.47 8.34
CA GLU A 168 7.81 -15.72 8.42
C GLU A 168 7.74 -14.94 9.73
N ASP A 169 7.31 -13.68 9.67
CA ASP A 169 7.18 -12.83 10.85
C ASP A 169 5.92 -11.97 10.83
N ASP A 170 5.49 -11.56 12.02
CA ASP A 170 4.27 -10.77 12.20
C ASP A 170 4.53 -9.25 12.34
N PHE A 171 5.67 -8.76 11.83
CA PHE A 171 6.07 -7.36 11.97
C PHE A 171 5.03 -6.36 11.47
N PHE A 172 4.32 -6.69 10.39
CA PHE A 172 3.24 -5.83 9.89
C PHE A 172 2.08 -5.74 10.88
N ALA A 173 1.61 -6.87 11.42
CA ALA A 173 0.54 -6.89 12.41
C ALA A 173 0.93 -6.15 13.70
N ASP A 174 2.14 -6.38 14.20
CA ASP A 174 2.64 -5.76 15.43
C ASP A 174 2.81 -4.24 15.29
N SER A 175 3.39 -3.81 14.16
CA SER A 175 3.53 -2.38 13.85
C SER A 175 2.17 -1.69 13.70
N LEU A 176 1.23 -2.36 13.05
CA LEU A 176 -0.11 -1.81 12.88
C LEU A 176 -0.87 -1.74 14.22
N LYS A 177 -0.73 -2.73 15.09
CA LYS A 177 -1.31 -2.71 16.44
C LYS A 177 -0.80 -1.50 17.24
N PHE A 178 0.51 -1.24 17.22
CA PHE A 178 1.07 -0.04 17.85
C PHE A 178 0.44 1.25 17.30
N LEU A 179 0.31 1.35 15.97
CA LEU A 179 -0.27 2.54 15.34
C LEU A 179 -1.75 2.73 15.70
N GLU A 180 -2.52 1.64 15.77
CA GLU A 180 -3.93 1.63 16.18
C GLU A 180 -4.10 2.05 17.65
N GLU A 181 -3.15 1.69 18.52
CA GLU A 181 -3.18 2.06 19.94
C GLU A 181 -2.75 3.52 20.20
N LYS A 182 -1.81 4.05 19.42
CA LYS A 182 -1.22 5.37 19.66
C LYS A 182 -1.83 6.50 18.85
N CYS A 183 -2.31 6.21 17.63
CA CYS A 183 -2.93 7.23 16.78
C CYS A 183 -4.43 7.30 17.03
N CYS A 184 -5.04 8.47 16.84
CA CYS A 184 -6.50 8.58 17.02
C CYS A 184 -7.29 7.79 15.98
N ARG A 185 -6.80 7.75 14.73
CA ARG A 185 -7.47 7.03 13.65
C ARG A 185 -6.46 6.45 12.68
N VAL A 186 -6.67 5.19 12.31
CA VAL A 186 -5.86 4.46 11.33
C VAL A 186 -6.77 3.98 10.20
N GLU A 187 -6.78 4.70 9.09
CA GLU A 187 -7.56 4.38 7.89
C GLU A 187 -6.64 4.20 6.69
N ILE A 188 -6.01 3.03 6.64
CA ILE A 188 -4.99 2.74 5.64
C ILE A 188 -5.65 2.63 4.27
N LYS A 189 -5.36 3.61 3.42
CA LYS A 189 -5.76 3.64 2.02
C LYS A 189 -4.62 3.23 1.09
N SER A 190 -3.38 3.34 1.54
CA SER A 190 -2.21 2.96 0.77
C SER A 190 -1.20 2.25 1.66
N LEU A 191 -0.73 1.09 1.23
CA LEU A 191 0.22 0.26 1.98
C LEU A 191 1.38 -0.14 1.06
N LEU A 192 2.60 0.05 1.55
CA LEU A 192 3.81 -0.48 0.92
C LEU A 192 4.53 -1.38 1.93
N LEU A 193 4.76 -2.63 1.55
CA LEU A 193 5.56 -3.59 2.30
C LEU A 193 6.82 -3.90 1.49
N CYS A 194 7.99 -3.69 2.09
CA CYS A 194 9.27 -3.75 1.38
C CYS A 194 10.34 -4.48 2.20
N SER A 195 11.08 -5.38 1.54
CA SER A 195 12.36 -5.86 2.05
C SER A 195 13.51 -5.00 1.52
N LYS A 196 14.44 -4.56 2.38
CA LYS A 196 15.70 -3.93 1.96
C LYS A 196 16.69 -4.90 1.31
N ASN A 197 16.48 -6.21 1.46
CA ASN A 197 17.35 -7.24 0.91
C ASN A 197 16.52 -8.16 0.00
N PRO A 198 16.72 -8.13 -1.33
CA PRO A 198 15.94 -8.94 -2.27
C PRO A 198 16.25 -10.43 -2.14
N LEU A 199 17.51 -10.78 -1.84
CA LEU A 199 17.97 -12.16 -1.66
C LEU A 199 17.30 -12.81 -0.45
N PHE A 200 16.97 -11.99 0.55
CA PHE A 200 16.21 -12.36 1.73
C PHE A 200 14.86 -11.64 1.74
N SER A 201 13.99 -12.05 0.81
CA SER A 201 12.62 -11.53 0.70
C SER A 201 11.85 -11.67 2.00
N TRP A 202 11.07 -10.65 2.34
CA TRP A 202 10.22 -10.66 3.51
C TRP A 202 8.97 -11.51 3.25
N GLN A 203 8.69 -12.45 4.16
CA GLN A 203 7.48 -13.27 4.15
C GLN A 203 6.62 -12.90 5.36
N LEU A 204 5.35 -12.60 5.10
CA LEU A 204 4.39 -12.26 6.16
C LEU A 204 3.94 -13.53 6.88
N GLY A 205 4.00 -13.50 8.20
CA GLY A 205 3.39 -14.50 9.06
C GLY A 205 1.87 -14.44 9.06
N GLN A 206 1.27 -15.44 9.69
CA GLN A 206 -0.18 -15.67 9.64
C GLN A 206 -1.00 -14.50 10.22
N LYS A 207 -0.55 -13.85 11.31
CA LYS A 207 -1.29 -12.72 11.89
C LYS A 207 -1.23 -11.51 10.96
N SER A 208 -0.07 -11.29 10.34
CA SER A 208 0.11 -10.23 9.33
C SER A 208 -0.77 -10.44 8.10
N LEU A 209 -0.86 -11.66 7.58
CA LEU A 209 -1.74 -12.00 6.47
C LEU A 209 -3.21 -11.76 6.82
N LEU A 210 -3.66 -12.21 8.00
CA LEU A 210 -5.02 -11.98 8.48
C LEU A 210 -5.33 -10.49 8.66
N LYS A 211 -4.38 -9.73 9.21
CA LYS A 211 -4.54 -8.29 9.38
C LYS A 211 -4.65 -7.58 8.02
N LEU A 212 -3.86 -8.00 7.03
CA LEU A 212 -3.86 -7.44 5.68
C LEU A 212 -5.19 -7.71 4.98
N SER A 213 -5.75 -8.92 5.12
CA SER A 213 -7.04 -9.27 4.52
C SER A 213 -8.21 -8.46 5.08
N ASN A 214 -8.09 -7.97 6.31
CA ASN A 214 -9.13 -7.22 7.00
C ASN A 214 -9.06 -5.71 6.76
N LEU A 215 -8.12 -5.23 5.93
CA LEU A 215 -8.02 -3.81 5.57
C LEU A 215 -9.03 -3.42 4.48
N GLU A 216 -10.32 -3.37 4.84
CA GLU A 216 -11.41 -3.07 3.89
C GLU A 216 -11.24 -1.72 3.17
N GLY A 217 -10.61 -0.73 3.80
CA GLY A 217 -10.38 0.60 3.23
C GLY A 217 -9.20 0.73 2.26
N LEU A 218 -8.43 -0.35 2.05
CA LEU A 218 -7.21 -0.33 1.26
C LEU A 218 -7.49 -0.10 -0.22
N GLN A 219 -6.80 0.86 -0.83
CA GLN A 219 -6.94 1.21 -2.24
C GLN A 219 -5.68 0.92 -3.05
N ASN A 220 -4.49 1.01 -2.45
CA ASN A 220 -3.23 0.70 -3.12
C ASN A 220 -2.38 -0.22 -2.25
N LEU A 221 -1.90 -1.32 -2.82
CA LEU A 221 -0.97 -2.24 -2.18
C LEU A 221 0.27 -2.40 -3.06
N ILE A 222 1.44 -2.15 -2.49
CA ILE A 222 2.73 -2.36 -3.14
C ILE A 222 3.54 -3.34 -2.30
N LEU A 223 3.96 -4.45 -2.92
CA LEU A 223 4.87 -5.44 -2.35
C LEU A 223 6.20 -5.36 -3.11
N GLU A 224 7.24 -4.89 -2.46
CA GLU A 224 8.56 -4.63 -3.07
C GLU A 224 9.62 -5.57 -2.49
N ASN A 225 10.38 -6.26 -3.34
CA ASN A 225 11.39 -7.25 -2.92
C ASN A 225 10.81 -8.36 -2.01
N MET A 226 9.57 -8.78 -2.30
CA MET A 226 8.89 -9.86 -1.59
C MET A 226 8.67 -11.05 -2.55
N THR A 227 9.73 -11.49 -3.25
CA THR A 227 9.62 -12.36 -4.44
C THR A 227 9.06 -13.76 -4.18
N THR A 228 8.90 -14.18 -2.92
CA THR A 228 8.23 -15.44 -2.55
C THR A 228 6.82 -15.27 -2.01
N PHE A 229 6.24 -14.08 -2.17
CA PHE A 229 4.88 -13.83 -1.76
C PHE A 229 3.90 -14.60 -2.66
N ASP A 230 3.33 -15.70 -2.18
CA ASP A 230 2.28 -16.43 -2.88
C ASP A 230 0.95 -15.66 -2.81
N PRO A 231 0.43 -15.20 -3.97
CA PRO A 231 -0.81 -14.43 -4.00
C PRO A 231 -2.03 -15.18 -3.48
N ASN A 232 -2.01 -16.52 -3.44
CA ASN A 232 -3.07 -17.33 -2.85
C ASN A 232 -3.24 -17.06 -1.34
N PHE A 233 -2.19 -16.60 -0.67
CA PHE A 233 -2.29 -16.14 0.72
C PHE A 233 -2.89 -14.74 0.85
N LEU A 234 -2.91 -13.93 -0.22
CA LEU A 234 -3.68 -12.70 -0.22
C LEU A 234 -5.15 -13.06 -0.41
N LYS A 235 -5.86 -13.22 0.72
CA LYS A 235 -7.26 -12.81 0.79
C LYS A 235 -7.29 -11.28 0.64
N LEU A 236 -7.01 -10.78 -0.56
CA LEU A 236 -6.96 -9.35 -0.85
C LEU A 236 -8.28 -8.70 -0.41
N PRO A 237 -8.25 -7.51 0.22
CA PRO A 237 -9.44 -6.69 0.39
C PRO A 237 -9.83 -6.12 -0.99
N THR A 238 -10.36 -6.97 -1.87
CA THR A 238 -10.52 -6.64 -3.29
C THR A 238 -11.57 -5.56 -3.53
N LYS A 239 -12.55 -5.39 -2.64
CA LYS A 239 -13.69 -4.50 -2.84
C LYS A 239 -13.32 -3.04 -3.16
N ASN A 240 -12.23 -2.53 -2.59
CA ASN A 240 -11.80 -1.13 -2.74
C ASN A 240 -10.42 -0.98 -3.42
N LEU A 241 -9.78 -2.08 -3.81
CA LEU A 241 -8.39 -2.10 -4.27
C LEU A 241 -8.26 -1.55 -5.70
N ALA A 242 -7.85 -0.30 -5.83
CA ALA A 242 -7.60 0.32 -7.12
C ALA A 242 -6.24 -0.06 -7.73
N SER A 243 -5.23 -0.37 -6.91
CA SER A 243 -3.90 -0.76 -7.41
C SER A 243 -3.23 -1.86 -6.59
N LEU A 244 -2.63 -2.82 -7.29
CA LEU A 244 -1.81 -3.89 -6.72
C LEU A 244 -0.51 -4.02 -7.51
N GLN A 245 0.64 -3.86 -6.85
CA GLN A 245 1.93 -3.91 -7.53
C GLN A 245 2.90 -4.84 -6.81
N PHE A 246 3.46 -5.80 -7.54
CA PHE A 246 4.61 -6.59 -7.14
C PHE A 246 5.84 -6.07 -7.89
N ARG A 247 6.85 -5.64 -7.15
CA ARG A 247 7.99 -4.91 -7.70
C ARG A 247 9.32 -5.43 -7.19
N LEU A 248 10.34 -5.22 -7.99
CA LEU A 248 11.73 -5.33 -7.55
C LEU A 248 12.35 -3.92 -7.51
N ASP A 249 13.09 -3.64 -6.45
CA ASP A 249 13.86 -2.40 -6.34
C ASP A 249 14.83 -2.30 -7.53
N PRO A 250 14.86 -1.15 -8.25
CA PRO A 250 15.74 -0.94 -9.38
C PRO A 250 17.21 -1.30 -9.14
N ARG A 251 17.71 -1.13 -7.91
CA ARG A 251 19.10 -1.42 -7.55
C ARG A 251 19.45 -2.90 -7.65
N HIS A 252 18.43 -3.78 -7.56
CA HIS A 252 18.60 -5.23 -7.56
C HIS A 252 18.22 -5.87 -8.89
N ARG A 253 17.80 -5.09 -9.90
CA ARG A 253 17.46 -5.61 -11.23
C ARG A 253 18.62 -6.33 -11.91
N MET A 254 19.83 -5.84 -11.67
CA MET A 254 21.06 -6.40 -12.25
C MET A 254 21.55 -7.66 -11.53
N GLU A 255 20.93 -8.07 -10.42
CA GLU A 255 21.32 -9.27 -9.67
C GLU A 255 20.73 -10.56 -10.27
N PHE A 256 19.82 -10.43 -11.24
CA PHE A 256 19.15 -11.55 -11.89
C PHE A 256 19.68 -11.73 -13.31
N ASP A 257 20.68 -12.60 -13.47
CA ASP A 257 21.21 -12.99 -14.79
C ASP A 257 20.37 -14.10 -15.44
N GLN A 258 19.69 -14.91 -14.63
CA GLN A 258 18.87 -16.02 -15.08
C GLN A 258 17.37 -15.73 -14.91
N MET A 259 16.56 -16.34 -15.77
CA MET A 259 15.11 -16.28 -15.68
C MET A 259 14.63 -16.97 -14.41
N THR A 260 13.78 -16.30 -13.65
CA THR A 260 13.23 -16.77 -12.38
C THR A 260 11.71 -16.70 -12.41
N SER A 261 11.07 -17.78 -11.97
CA SER A 261 9.62 -17.82 -11.83
C SER A 261 9.20 -17.09 -10.56
N SER A 262 8.34 -16.08 -10.72
CA SER A 262 7.60 -15.49 -9.61
C SER A 262 6.48 -16.44 -9.15
N PRO A 263 6.06 -16.35 -7.88
CA PRO A 263 4.95 -17.11 -7.31
C PRO A 263 3.58 -16.67 -7.85
N ILE A 264 3.54 -15.74 -8.82
CA ILE A 264 2.30 -15.21 -9.38
C ILE A 264 1.80 -16.20 -10.45
N THR A 265 0.71 -16.91 -10.14
CA THR A 265 0.08 -17.92 -11.01
C THR A 265 -1.20 -17.37 -11.67
N GLY A 266 -1.83 -18.17 -12.54
CA GLY A 266 -3.15 -17.88 -13.13
C GLY A 266 -4.27 -17.61 -12.12
N ASP A 267 -4.15 -18.09 -10.88
CA ASP A 267 -5.14 -17.87 -9.82
C ASP A 267 -5.35 -16.39 -9.49
N ILE A 268 -4.32 -15.55 -9.72
CA ILE A 268 -4.46 -14.11 -9.55
C ILE A 268 -5.48 -13.54 -10.54
N LEU A 269 -5.46 -13.97 -11.81
CA LEU A 269 -6.40 -13.50 -12.82
C LEU A 269 -7.83 -13.91 -12.48
N LYS A 270 -8.01 -15.13 -11.97
CA LYS A 270 -9.30 -15.63 -11.47
C LYS A 270 -9.81 -14.83 -10.26
N THR A 271 -8.92 -14.52 -9.32
CA THR A 271 -9.26 -13.72 -8.13
C THR A 271 -9.64 -12.29 -8.52
N LEU A 272 -8.88 -11.68 -9.43
CA LEU A 272 -9.19 -10.37 -9.98
C LEU A 272 -10.53 -10.39 -10.73
N SER A 273 -10.79 -11.41 -11.56
CA SER A 273 -12.07 -11.52 -12.29
C SER A 273 -13.28 -11.62 -11.38
N ASN A 274 -13.17 -12.37 -10.28
CA ASN A 274 -14.28 -12.55 -9.34
C ASN A 274 -14.56 -11.29 -8.52
N SER A 275 -13.54 -10.47 -8.28
CA SER A 275 -13.69 -9.29 -7.42
C SER A 275 -14.31 -8.08 -8.11
N SER A 276 -14.39 -8.05 -9.44
CA SER A 276 -15.07 -6.99 -10.21
C SER A 276 -14.63 -5.57 -9.82
N VAL A 277 -13.34 -5.38 -9.49
CA VAL A 277 -12.86 -4.10 -8.96
C VAL A 277 -12.83 -3.04 -10.05
N ALA A 278 -13.49 -1.91 -9.79
CA ALA A 278 -13.54 -0.82 -10.75
C ALA A 278 -12.19 -0.10 -10.85
N ARG A 279 -11.64 -0.02 -12.08
CA ARG A 279 -10.40 0.70 -12.43
C ARG A 279 -9.13 0.12 -11.82
N LEU A 280 -9.03 -1.21 -11.80
CA LEU A 280 -7.85 -1.91 -11.31
C LEU A 280 -6.59 -1.61 -12.13
N ASP A 281 -5.50 -1.33 -11.42
CA ASP A 281 -4.12 -1.20 -11.91
C ASP A 281 -3.23 -2.27 -11.26
N PHE A 282 -3.03 -3.38 -11.94
CA PHE A 282 -2.20 -4.49 -11.51
C PHE A 282 -0.87 -4.50 -12.27
N SER A 283 0.24 -4.62 -11.55
CA SER A 283 1.54 -4.87 -12.16
C SER A 283 2.32 -5.92 -11.38
N ALA A 284 2.89 -6.89 -12.10
CA ALA A 284 3.72 -7.94 -11.54
C ALA A 284 5.07 -7.98 -12.26
N TYR A 285 6.09 -7.39 -11.63
CA TYR A 285 7.48 -7.38 -12.09
C TYR A 285 7.67 -6.92 -13.54
N ALA A 286 6.72 -6.16 -14.09
CA ALA A 286 6.69 -5.80 -15.50
C ALA A 286 7.97 -5.04 -15.93
N GLU A 287 8.64 -4.38 -14.99
CA GLU A 287 9.88 -3.65 -15.15
C GLU A 287 11.17 -4.50 -15.12
N VAL A 288 11.08 -5.82 -14.87
CA VAL A 288 12.22 -6.76 -14.78
C VAL A 288 11.95 -8.01 -15.62
N SER A 289 12.53 -8.07 -16.82
CA SER A 289 12.31 -9.15 -17.80
C SER A 289 12.65 -10.55 -17.28
N GLN A 290 13.59 -10.66 -16.34
CA GLN A 290 14.08 -11.93 -15.83
C GLN A 290 13.12 -12.57 -14.82
N ILE A 291 12.18 -11.81 -14.26
CA ILE A 291 11.19 -12.35 -13.33
C ILE A 291 9.88 -12.52 -14.07
N VAL A 292 9.43 -13.77 -14.24
CA VAL A 292 8.23 -14.11 -15.01
C VAL A 292 7.15 -14.74 -14.16
N SER A 293 5.89 -14.44 -14.46
CA SER A 293 4.74 -15.09 -13.85
C SER A 293 4.52 -16.48 -14.42
N MET A 294 3.91 -17.33 -13.62
CA MET A 294 3.43 -18.66 -14.00
C MET A 294 1.99 -18.57 -14.52
N ILE A 295 1.64 -17.47 -15.21
CA ILE A 295 0.36 -17.28 -15.88
C ILE A 295 0.47 -17.89 -17.27
N SER A 296 -0.33 -18.93 -17.51
CA SER A 296 -0.38 -19.63 -18.80
C SER A 296 -1.31 -18.94 -19.80
N ALA A 297 -1.19 -19.32 -21.08
CA ALA A 297 -2.12 -18.86 -22.11
C ALA A 297 -3.57 -19.29 -21.84
N VAL A 298 -3.77 -20.44 -21.17
CA VAL A 298 -5.09 -20.94 -20.78
C VAL A 298 -5.71 -20.03 -19.72
N ASP A 299 -4.92 -19.62 -18.72
CA ASP A 299 -5.38 -18.68 -17.68
C ASP A 299 -5.84 -17.35 -18.28
N MET A 300 -5.10 -16.84 -19.27
CA MET A 300 -5.48 -15.64 -20.01
C MET A 300 -6.80 -15.83 -20.79
N CYS A 301 -7.02 -17.00 -21.40
CA CYS A 301 -8.28 -17.33 -22.09
C CYS A 301 -9.45 -17.41 -21.11
N CYS A 302 -9.28 -18.07 -19.96
CA CYS A 302 -10.31 -18.10 -18.91
C CYS A 302 -10.63 -16.70 -18.38
N PHE A 303 -9.62 -15.82 -18.25
CA PHE A 303 -9.83 -14.44 -17.87
C PHE A 303 -10.67 -13.67 -18.91
N ILE A 304 -10.39 -13.86 -20.20
CA ILE A 304 -11.17 -13.29 -21.32
C ILE A 304 -12.63 -13.72 -21.22
N GLU A 305 -12.89 -15.02 -21.07
CA GLU A 305 -14.23 -15.57 -21.00
C GLU A 305 -15.00 -15.01 -19.79
N ASN A 306 -14.38 -15.01 -18.62
CA ASN A 306 -14.97 -14.47 -17.39
C ASN A 306 -15.31 -12.98 -17.52
N TRP A 307 -14.42 -12.19 -18.13
CA TRP A 307 -14.67 -10.77 -18.37
C TRP A 307 -15.80 -10.56 -19.39
N HIS A 308 -15.79 -11.31 -20.50
CA HIS A 308 -16.79 -11.23 -21.57
C HIS A 308 -18.22 -11.46 -21.06
N PHE A 309 -18.38 -12.43 -20.16
CA PHE A 309 -19.67 -12.82 -19.58
C PHE A 309 -19.99 -12.14 -18.24
N SER A 310 -19.13 -11.23 -17.77
CA SER A 310 -19.37 -10.53 -16.52
C SER A 310 -20.70 -9.75 -16.55
N PRO A 311 -21.40 -9.57 -15.40
CA PRO A 311 -22.70 -8.91 -15.39
C PRO A 311 -22.68 -7.47 -15.92
N LYS A 312 -21.54 -6.79 -15.71
CA LYS A 312 -21.24 -5.43 -16.17
C LYS A 312 -19.77 -5.36 -16.56
N PRO A 313 -19.41 -4.58 -17.60
CA PRO A 313 -18.02 -4.37 -17.95
C PRO A 313 -17.32 -3.65 -16.79
N TRP A 314 -16.34 -4.30 -16.19
CA TRP A 314 -15.49 -3.71 -15.18
C TRP A 314 -14.25 -3.13 -15.86
N LEU A 315 -13.96 -1.87 -15.56
CA LEU A 315 -12.91 -1.11 -16.21
C LEU A 315 -11.55 -1.53 -15.66
N ILE A 316 -10.65 -1.97 -16.54
CA ILE A 316 -9.29 -2.36 -16.21
C ILE A 316 -8.38 -1.26 -16.74
N LYS A 317 -7.70 -0.56 -15.82
CA LYS A 317 -6.73 0.49 -16.19
C LYS A 317 -5.48 -0.15 -16.80
N GLY A 318 -5.03 -1.25 -16.21
CA GLY A 318 -3.92 -2.06 -16.71
C GLY A 318 -3.69 -3.28 -15.84
N ILE A 319 -3.43 -4.43 -16.46
CA ILE A 319 -2.86 -5.61 -15.84
C ILE A 319 -1.59 -5.91 -16.64
N SER A 320 -0.42 -5.71 -16.03
CA SER A 320 0.87 -5.93 -16.69
C SER A 320 1.69 -6.98 -15.97
N PHE A 321 2.25 -7.93 -16.71
CA PHE A 321 3.13 -8.96 -16.16
C PHE A 321 4.08 -9.51 -17.23
N ASN A 322 5.24 -9.99 -16.81
CA ASN A 322 6.13 -10.73 -17.69
C ASN A 322 5.77 -12.22 -17.63
N SER A 323 5.84 -12.93 -18.75
CA SER A 323 5.59 -14.39 -18.84
C SER A 323 6.50 -15.02 -19.91
N THR A 324 6.71 -16.33 -19.81
CA THR A 324 7.33 -17.13 -20.89
C THR A 324 6.37 -17.36 -22.05
N VAL A 325 5.07 -17.17 -21.86
CA VAL A 325 4.05 -17.35 -22.89
C VAL A 325 4.28 -16.36 -24.03
N THR A 326 4.56 -16.89 -25.21
CA THR A 326 4.74 -16.10 -26.43
C THR A 326 3.39 -15.75 -27.06
N ILE A 327 3.43 -14.85 -28.05
CA ILE A 327 2.23 -14.50 -28.82
C ILE A 327 1.65 -15.70 -29.60
N ASP A 328 2.50 -16.63 -30.03
CA ASP A 328 2.08 -17.80 -30.79
C ASP A 328 1.46 -18.86 -29.89
N ASP A 329 2.00 -19.07 -28.69
CA ASP A 329 1.38 -19.91 -27.66
C ASP A 329 -0.03 -19.39 -27.32
N PHE A 330 -0.16 -18.08 -27.17
CA PHE A 330 -1.45 -17.45 -26.90
C PHE A 330 -2.43 -17.60 -28.07
N ARG A 331 -1.98 -17.43 -29.32
CA ARG A 331 -2.81 -17.65 -30.53
C ARG A 331 -3.38 -19.05 -30.57
N VAL A 332 -2.54 -20.06 -30.35
CA VAL A 332 -2.96 -21.47 -30.32
C VAL A 332 -4.01 -21.68 -29.24
N ALA A 333 -3.77 -21.18 -28.02
CA ALA A 333 -4.73 -21.27 -26.92
C ALA A 333 -6.06 -20.57 -27.24
N VAL A 334 -6.05 -19.37 -27.80
CA VAL A 334 -7.26 -18.64 -28.19
C VAL A 334 -8.09 -19.47 -29.17
N HIS A 335 -7.46 -20.04 -30.20
CA HIS A 335 -8.17 -20.85 -31.20
C HIS A 335 -8.71 -22.17 -30.64
N GLN A 336 -8.05 -22.73 -29.62
CA GLN A 336 -8.43 -23.99 -28.99
C GLN A 336 -9.52 -23.82 -27.93
N PHE A 337 -9.41 -22.79 -27.09
CA PHE A 337 -10.23 -22.63 -25.89
C PHE A 337 -11.34 -21.60 -26.01
N LEU A 338 -11.21 -20.60 -26.89
CA LEU A 338 -12.23 -19.57 -27.07
C LEU A 338 -13.03 -19.77 -28.37
N PRO A 339 -14.32 -19.39 -28.39
CA PRO A 339 -15.08 -19.32 -29.63
C PRO A 339 -14.39 -18.46 -30.69
N LYS A 340 -14.49 -18.83 -31.98
CA LYS A 340 -13.78 -18.18 -33.10
C LYS A 340 -14.03 -16.67 -33.24
N THR A 341 -15.06 -16.13 -32.60
CA THR A 341 -15.45 -14.71 -32.65
C THR A 341 -15.13 -13.93 -31.37
N PHE A 342 -14.57 -14.58 -30.34
CA PHE A 342 -14.34 -13.93 -29.04
C PHE A 342 -13.16 -12.98 -29.05
N ALA A 343 -12.00 -13.43 -29.51
CA ALA A 343 -10.79 -12.63 -29.54
C ALA A 343 -10.38 -12.40 -31.00
N THR A 344 -10.55 -11.16 -31.46
CA THR A 344 -10.17 -10.77 -32.82
C THR A 344 -8.71 -10.32 -32.81
N PRO A 345 -7.84 -10.87 -33.66
CA PRO A 345 -6.47 -10.39 -33.79
C PRO A 345 -6.45 -9.01 -34.43
N ILE A 346 -5.53 -8.17 -33.96
CA ILE A 346 -5.28 -6.79 -34.45
C ILE A 346 -3.77 -6.67 -34.73
N PRO A 347 -3.35 -5.79 -35.65
CA PRO A 347 -1.93 -5.53 -35.88
C PRO A 347 -1.13 -5.24 -34.60
N TYR A 348 0.17 -5.51 -34.66
CA TYR A 348 1.14 -5.27 -33.58
C TYR A 348 0.93 -6.15 -32.34
N CYS A 349 0.69 -7.45 -32.54
CA CYS A 349 0.57 -8.46 -31.47
C CYS A 349 -0.54 -8.13 -30.46
N ARG A 350 -1.70 -7.72 -30.96
CA ARG A 350 -2.87 -7.35 -30.15
C ARG A 350 -4.05 -8.28 -30.41
N PHE A 351 -4.85 -8.47 -29.38
CA PHE A 351 -6.13 -9.14 -29.44
C PHE A 351 -7.17 -8.28 -28.75
N GLN A 352 -8.39 -8.26 -29.29
CA GLN A 352 -9.51 -7.59 -28.66
C GLN A 352 -10.71 -8.52 -28.55
N THR A 353 -11.39 -8.44 -27.41
CA THR A 353 -12.69 -9.07 -27.19
C THR A 353 -13.70 -8.03 -26.74
N ARG A 354 -14.93 -8.09 -27.26
CA ARG A 354 -16.03 -7.18 -26.89
C ARG A 354 -16.75 -7.70 -25.67
N HIS A 355 -17.29 -6.83 -24.82
CA HIS A 355 -18.16 -7.25 -23.73
C HIS A 355 -19.54 -7.68 -24.27
N ARG A 356 -20.10 -8.80 -23.80
CA ARG A 356 -21.37 -9.34 -24.31
C ARG A 356 -22.55 -8.35 -24.28
N LYS A 357 -22.63 -7.54 -23.22
CA LYS A 357 -23.74 -6.59 -23.01
C LYS A 357 -23.42 -5.14 -23.40
N SER A 358 -22.15 -4.81 -23.59
CA SER A 358 -21.67 -3.43 -23.82
C SER A 358 -20.66 -3.47 -24.95
N MET A 359 -21.19 -3.59 -26.16
CA MET A 359 -20.39 -3.90 -27.36
C MET A 359 -19.41 -2.78 -27.74
N ASP A 360 -19.56 -1.59 -27.17
CA ASP A 360 -18.68 -0.43 -27.28
C ASP A 360 -17.43 -0.53 -26.40
N ILE A 361 -17.44 -1.41 -25.39
CA ILE A 361 -16.32 -1.65 -24.48
C ILE A 361 -15.59 -2.93 -24.91
N VAL A 362 -14.27 -2.81 -25.06
CA VAL A 362 -13.39 -3.92 -25.43
C VAL A 362 -12.36 -4.17 -24.35
N LEU A 363 -11.99 -5.43 -24.20
CA LEU A 363 -10.80 -5.87 -23.48
C LEU A 363 -9.70 -6.13 -24.49
N GLU A 364 -8.61 -5.39 -24.36
CA GLU A 364 -7.44 -5.48 -25.21
C GLU A 364 -6.32 -6.22 -24.49
N PHE A 365 -5.74 -7.20 -25.17
CA PHE A 365 -4.50 -7.87 -24.83
C PHE A 365 -3.45 -7.41 -25.82
N ALA A 366 -2.36 -6.86 -25.31
CA ALA A 366 -1.17 -6.54 -26.10
C ALA A 366 0.03 -7.26 -25.49
N CYS A 367 0.96 -7.69 -26.34
CA CYS A 367 2.24 -8.18 -25.86
C CYS A 367 3.41 -7.47 -26.55
N TYR A 368 4.51 -7.35 -25.82
CA TYR A 368 5.75 -6.77 -26.30
C TYR A 368 6.92 -7.66 -25.88
N GLY A 369 7.94 -7.76 -26.74
CA GLY A 369 9.19 -8.40 -26.33
C GLY A 369 9.84 -7.57 -25.24
N ASN A 370 10.22 -8.21 -24.12
CA ASN A 370 10.89 -7.57 -23.00
C ASN A 370 12.09 -8.43 -22.59
N GLY A 371 13.24 -8.19 -23.24
CA GLY A 371 14.43 -9.02 -23.05
C GLY A 371 14.16 -10.47 -23.43
N THR A 372 14.30 -11.38 -22.45
CA THR A 372 14.07 -12.83 -22.60
C THR A 372 12.63 -13.26 -22.30
N ALA A 373 11.74 -12.33 -21.95
CA ALA A 373 10.35 -12.61 -21.62
C ALA A 373 9.39 -11.87 -22.57
N THR A 374 8.12 -12.29 -22.54
CA THR A 374 7.02 -11.55 -23.16
C THR A 374 6.31 -10.75 -22.08
N GLN A 375 6.26 -9.42 -22.23
CA GLN A 375 5.45 -8.57 -21.37
C GLN A 375 4.02 -8.52 -21.92
N TRP A 376 3.06 -8.95 -21.13
CA TRP A 376 1.64 -8.88 -21.42
C TRP A 376 1.01 -7.66 -20.75
N ILE A 377 0.14 -6.98 -21.49
CA ILE A 377 -0.64 -5.83 -21.01
C ILE A 377 -2.11 -6.07 -21.37
N ILE A 378 -2.96 -6.08 -20.35
CA ILE A 378 -4.41 -6.22 -20.49
C ILE A 378 -5.08 -4.93 -20.02
N ARG A 379 -5.99 -4.37 -20.81
CA ARG A 379 -6.72 -3.14 -20.45
C ARG A 379 -8.09 -3.10 -21.09
N THR A 380 -9.01 -2.37 -20.49
CA THR A 380 -10.28 -2.03 -21.14
C THR A 380 -10.14 -0.74 -21.95
N GLY A 381 -10.67 -0.74 -23.16
CA GLY A 381 -10.78 0.44 -24.02
C GLY A 381 -12.20 0.61 -24.55
N HIS A 382 -12.40 1.70 -25.28
CA HIS A 382 -13.60 1.91 -26.08
C HIS A 382 -13.27 1.71 -27.55
N LEU A 383 -14.20 1.13 -28.31
CA LEU A 383 -14.15 1.17 -29.76
C LEU A 383 -14.30 2.63 -30.19
N THR A 384 -13.23 3.20 -30.73
CA THR A 384 -13.30 4.45 -31.47
C THR A 384 -13.77 4.08 -32.88
N TYR A 385 -15.00 4.47 -33.21
CA TYR A 385 -15.54 4.34 -34.57
C TYR A 385 -14.97 5.41 -35.48
#